data_AF-A0A850B2F8-F1
#
_entry.id   AF-A0A850B2F8-F1
#
_cell.length_a   1.000
_cell.length_b   1.000
_cell.length_c   1.000
_cell.angle_alpha   90.00
_cell.angle_beta   90.00
_cell.angle_gamma   90.00
#
_symmetry.space_group_name_H-M   'P 1'
#
loop_
_entity.id
_entity.type
_entity.pdbx_description
1 polymer ?
#
loop_
_entity_poly.entity_id
_entity_poly.type
_entity_poly.pdbx_seq_one_letter_code
_entity_poly.pdbx_strand_id
1 'polypeptide(L)' 'MSTLIFTSVLIATLVIPLVTARDSSAPRGLRTTVIAMFAFNIIYLLAIRFLYPRLH' A
#
# COMPACT_ATOMS: atom_id res chain seq x y z
N MET A 1 6.09 1.49 -18.43
CA MET A 1 6.31 1.99 -17.05
C MET A 1 5.01 2.21 -16.28
N SER A 2 3.96 2.78 -16.91
CA SER A 2 2.68 3.09 -16.24
C SER A 2 1.94 1.88 -15.68
N THR A 3 2.04 0.72 -16.33
CA THR A 3 1.35 -0.51 -15.92
C THR A 3 1.84 -1.05 -14.58
N LEU A 4 3.16 -1.11 -14.36
CA LEU A 4 3.75 -1.61 -13.10
C LEU A 4 3.37 -0.75 -11.89
N ILE A 5 3.33 0.57 -12.06
CA ILE A 5 2.85 1.52 -11.06
C ILE A 5 1.42 1.18 -10.67
N PHE A 6 0.53 1.14 -11.66
CA PHE A 6 -0.88 0.82 -11.46
C PHE A 6 -1.06 -0.53 -10.78
N THR A 7 -0.35 -1.57 -11.23
CA THR A 7 -0.44 -2.91 -10.64
C THR A 7 0.02 -2.92 -9.19
N SER A 8 1.10 -2.23 -8.83
CA SER A 8 1.58 -2.16 -7.44
C SER A 8 0.58 -1.48 -6.49
N VAL A 9 -0.05 -0.38 -6.94
CA VAL A 9 -1.08 0.33 -6.18
C VAL A 9 -2.34 -0.52 -6.05
N LEU A 10 -2.75 -1.18 -7.14
CA LEU A 10 -3.95 -2.02 -7.16
C LEU A 10 -3.78 -3.24 -6.24
N ILE A 11 -2.61 -3.89 -6.26
CA ILE A 11 -2.27 -4.98 -5.33
C ILE A 11 -2.31 -4.49 -3.89
N ALA A 12 -1.69 -3.36 -3.57
CA ALA A 12 -1.68 -2.85 -2.19
C ALA A 12 -3.08 -2.46 -1.69
N THR A 13 -3.91 -1.88 -2.56
CA THR A 13 -5.29 -1.49 -2.23
C THR A 13 -6.19 -2.69 -1.92
N LEU A 14 -5.86 -3.86 -2.45
CA LEU A 14 -6.59 -5.11 -2.18
C LEU A 14 -5.96 -5.91 -1.04
N VAL A 15 -4.63 -6.09 -1.04
CA VAL A 15 -3.92 -6.95 -0.08
C VAL A 15 -3.97 -6.39 1.33
N ILE A 16 -3.80 -5.07 1.50
CA ILE A 16 -3.81 -4.44 2.82
C ILE A 16 -5.14 -4.70 3.55
N PRO A 17 -6.32 -4.35 2.99
CA PRO A 17 -7.59 -4.65 3.64
C PRO A 17 -7.89 -6.14 3.73
N LEU A 18 -7.44 -6.99 2.79
CA LEU A 18 -7.66 -8.43 2.86
C LEU A 18 -6.91 -9.09 4.03
N VAL A 19 -5.69 -8.60 4.32
CA VAL A 19 -4.88 -9.08 5.44
C VAL A 19 -5.44 -8.56 6.76
N THR A 20 -5.84 -7.30 6.83
CA THR A 20 -6.40 -6.70 8.06
C THR A 20 -7.83 -7.12 8.35
N ALA A 21 -8.61 -7.55 7.34
CA ALA A 21 -9.93 -8.13 7.54
C ALA A 21 -9.91 -9.49 8.25
N ARG A 22 -8.72 -10.12 8.39
CA ARG A 22 -8.55 -11.34 9.18
C ARG A 22 -8.54 -11.08 10.69
N ASP A 23 -8.51 -9.82 11.14
CA ASP A 23 -8.61 -9.49 12.56
C ASP A 23 -10.04 -9.69 13.07
N SER A 24 -10.17 -10.36 14.22
CA SER A 24 -11.47 -10.72 14.84
C SER A 24 -12.26 -9.52 15.39
N SER A 25 -11.70 -8.31 15.36
CA SER A 25 -12.32 -7.11 15.90
C SER A 25 -12.31 -5.96 14.89
N ALA A 26 -13.51 -5.58 14.43
CA ALA A 26 -13.73 -4.53 13.45
C ALA A 26 -12.99 -3.19 13.74
N PRO A 27 -13.02 -2.63 14.97
CA PRO A 27 -12.33 -1.36 15.23
C PRO A 27 -10.80 -1.49 15.21
N ARG A 28 -10.24 -2.65 15.60
CA ARG A 28 -8.80 -2.89 15.50
C ARG A 28 -8.38 -3.11 14.05
N GLY A 29 -9.13 -3.91 13.30
CA GLY A 29 -8.91 -4.14 11.87
C GLY A 29 -8.93 -2.83 11.08
N LEU A 30 -9.86 -1.92 11.37
CA LEU A 30 -9.93 -0.60 10.73
C LEU A 30 -8.67 0.24 11.03
N ARG A 31 -8.27 0.32 12.31
CA ARG A 31 -7.08 1.08 12.73
C ARG A 31 -5.80 0.51 12.10
N THR A 32 -5.66 -0.82 12.08
CA THR A 32 -4.53 -1.50 11.42
C THR A 32 -4.53 -1.25 9.91
N THR A 33 -5.69 -1.27 9.25
CA THR A 33 -5.83 -0.98 7.81
C THR A 33 -5.37 0.43 7.49
N VAL A 34 -5.84 1.42 8.26
CA VAL A 34 -5.46 2.83 8.06
C VAL A 34 -3.96 3.02 8.27
N ILE A 35 -3.38 2.43 9.32
CA ILE A 35 -1.93 2.50 9.57
C ILE A 35 -1.15 1.84 8.43
N ALA A 36 -1.57 0.67 7.97
CA ALA A 36 -0.91 -0.06 6.89
C ALA A 36 -1.02 0.67 5.54
N MET A 37 -2.18 1.25 5.21
CA MET A 37 -2.36 2.09 4.02
C MET A 37 -1.49 3.34 4.08
N PHE A 38 -1.38 3.97 5.26
CA PHE A 38 -0.53 5.15 5.44
C PHE A 38 0.96 4.80 5.27
N ALA A 39 1.41 3.70 5.89
CA ALA A 39 2.76 3.19 5.72
C ALA A 39 3.07 2.84 4.26
N PHE A 40 2.15 2.18 3.57
CA PHE A 40 2.29 1.87 2.14
C PHE A 40 2.44 3.13 1.30
N ASN A 41 1.63 4.17 1.53
CA ASN A 41 1.73 5.43 0.80
C ASN A 41 3.08 6.12 0.99
N ILE A 42 3.62 6.12 2.22
CA ILE A 42 4.97 6.67 2.49
C ILE A 42 6.03 5.90 1.71
N ILE A 43 6.01 4.57 1.76
CA ILE A 43 6.96 3.71 1.04
C ILE A 43 6.84 3.94 -0.47
N TYR A 44 5.61 4.06 -0.97
CA TYR A 44 5.34 4.29 -2.38
C TYR A 44 5.85 5.66 -2.87
N LEU A 45 5.66 6.72 -2.08
CA LEU A 45 6.25 8.04 -2.37
C LEU A 45 7.78 8.00 -2.38
N LEU A 46 8.40 7.27 -1.45
CA LEU A 46 9.84 7.05 -1.43
C LEU A 46 10.30 6.27 -2.67
N ALA A 47 9.58 5.23 -3.08
CA ALA A 47 9.88 4.48 -4.29
C ALA A 47 9.78 5.36 -5.55
N ILE A 48 8.76 6.22 -5.65
CA ILE A 48 8.67 7.21 -6.74
C ILE A 48 9.82 8.21 -6.68
N ARG A 49 10.22 8.69 -5.51
CA ARG A 49 11.27 9.71 -5.42
C ARG A 49 12.69 9.16 -5.62
N PHE A 50 12.96 7.93 -5.22
CA PHE A 50 14.32 7.36 -5.24
C PHE A 50 14.53 6.31 -6.33
N LEU A 51 13.51 5.53 -6.66
CA LEU A 51 13.62 4.40 -7.58
C LEU A 51 13.27 4.81 -9.02
N TYR A 52 12.20 5.58 -9.21
CA TYR A 52 11.77 6.05 -10.54
C TYR A 52 12.78 6.94 -11.28
N PRO A 53 13.43 7.94 -10.65
CA PRO A 53 14.42 8.75 -11.36
C PRO A 53 15.72 8.01 -11.68
N ARG A 54 15.94 6.81 -11.12
CA ARG A 54 17.08 5.95 -11.48
C ARG A 54 16.78 4.99 -12.63
N LEU A 55 15.52 4.88 -13.03
CA LEU A 55 15.05 4.04 -14.14
C LEU A 55 14.88 4.85 -15.44
N HIS A 56 15.16 6.15 -15.42
CA HIS A 56 14.94 7.08 -16.53
C HIS A 56 16.26 7.58 -17.14
#